data_AF-A0A368FIY1-F1
#
_entry.id   AF-A0A368FIY1-F1
#
_cell.length_a   1.000
_cell.length_b   1.000
_cell.length_c   1.000
_cell.angle_alpha   90.00
_cell.angle_beta   90.00
_cell.angle_gamma   90.00
#
_symmetry.space_group_name_H-M   'P 1'
#
loop_
_entity.id
_entity.type
_entity.pdbx_description
1 polymer ?
#
loop_
_entity_poly.entity_id
_entity_poly.type
_entity_poly.pdbx_seq_one_letter_code
_entity_poly.pdbx_strand_id
1 'polypeptide(L)'
;MNVAAGTVQQVEDVDGVRIQAEFSRFLKEFTDENGVRIYESAIAALVEPERNTLYVDMRHVHSYSATLYGTIELQFYKLYPYICEALQLAVIDSCTEDADRQRMHKKEVYVS
;
A
#
# COMPACT_ATOMS: atom_id res chain seq x y z
N MET A 1 0.78 42.80 -6.26
CA MET A 1 0.02 42.15 -5.16
C MET A 1 0.84 40.97 -4.69
N ASN A 2 1.44 41.06 -3.50
CA ASN A 2 2.20 39.96 -2.90
C ASN A 2 1.23 38.99 -2.23
N VAL A 3 1.03 37.81 -2.81
CA VAL A 3 0.36 36.71 -2.12
C VAL A 3 1.40 36.09 -1.20
N ALA A 4 1.34 36.43 0.08
CA ALA A 4 2.08 35.70 1.10
C ALA A 4 1.55 34.26 1.08
N ALA A 5 2.36 33.32 0.60
CA ALA A 5 2.10 31.90 0.73
C ALA A 5 2.16 31.56 2.23
N GLY A 6 1.00 31.62 2.90
CA GLY A 6 0.88 31.14 4.26
C GLY A 6 1.22 29.66 4.27
N THR A 7 2.27 29.30 5.00
CA THR A 7 2.57 27.90 5.34
C THR A 7 1.42 27.37 6.19
N VAL A 8 0.44 26.73 5.56
CA VAL A 8 -0.63 26.02 6.25
C VAL A 8 0.02 24.87 7.02
N GLN A 9 -0.23 24.80 8.33
CA GLN A 9 0.26 23.71 9.16
C GLN A 9 -0.38 22.41 8.69
N GLN A 10 0.46 21.47 8.23
CA GLN A 10 0.03 20.11 7.95
C GLN A 10 0.03 19.32 9.26
N VAL A 11 -1.05 18.56 9.49
CA VAL A 11 -1.18 17.67 10.64
C VAL A 11 -1.09 16.25 10.11
N GLU A 12 -0.23 15.43 10.70
CA GLU A 12 -0.09 14.03 10.34
C GLU A 12 -1.31 13.22 10.77
N ASP A 13 -1.80 12.38 9.87
CA ASP A 13 -2.86 11.42 10.19
C ASP A 13 -2.26 10.18 10.84
N VAL A 14 -2.24 10.17 12.17
CA VAL A 14 -1.69 9.07 12.98
C VAL A 14 -2.40 7.74 12.66
N ASP A 15 -3.70 7.78 12.35
CA ASP A 15 -4.44 6.57 11.95
C ASP A 15 -3.98 6.08 10.58
N GLY A 16 -3.81 6.99 9.62
CA GLY A 16 -3.30 6.69 8.29
C GLY A 16 -1.94 5.99 8.34
N VAL A 17 -0.99 6.56 9.09
CA VAL A 17 0.36 5.99 9.26
C VAL A 17 0.32 4.62 9.92
N ARG A 18 -0.54 4.43 10.94
CA ARG A 18 -0.73 3.11 11.57
C ARG A 18 -1.27 2.07 10.57
N ILE A 19 -2.29 2.44 9.79
CA ILE A 19 -2.90 1.53 8.82
C ILE A 19 -1.93 1.20 7.67
N GLN A 20 -1.14 2.17 7.21
CA GLN A 20 -0.06 1.92 6.26
C GLN A 20 0.90 0.83 6.76
N ALA A 21 1.32 0.91 8.02
CA ALA A 21 2.22 -0.07 8.63
C ALA A 21 1.56 -1.45 8.81
N GLU A 22 0.31 -1.50 9.25
CA GLU A 22 -0.45 -2.75 9.37
C GLU A 22 -0.67 -3.43 8.01
N PHE A 23 -1.07 -2.67 6.99
CA PHE A 23 -1.29 -3.18 5.66
C PHE A 23 0.02 -3.64 4.99
N SER A 24 1.13 -2.92 5.22
CA SER A 24 2.46 -3.32 4.76
C SER A 24 2.87 -4.69 5.34
N ARG A 25 2.58 -4.93 6.63
CA ARG A 25 2.83 -6.24 7.25
C ARG A 25 1.95 -7.33 6.65
N PHE A 26 0.66 -7.06 6.48
CA PHE A 26 -0.27 -7.99 5.82
C PHE A 26 0.26 -8.43 4.43
N LEU A 27 0.67 -7.50 3.57
CA LEU A 27 1.19 -7.82 2.24
C LEU A 27 2.45 -8.71 2.27
N LYS A 28 3.29 -8.59 3.30
CA LYS A 28 4.54 -9.33 3.45
C LYS A 28 4.37 -10.69 4.13
N GLU A 29 3.43 -10.80 5.06
CA GLU A 29 3.30 -11.93 5.97
C GLU A 29 2.12 -12.86 5.65
N PHE A 30 1.10 -12.37 4.93
CA PHE A 30 -0.07 -13.18 4.62
C PHE A 30 0.31 -14.43 3.81
N THR A 31 -0.19 -15.57 4.28
CA THR A 31 -0.05 -16.87 3.62
C THR A 31 -1.43 -17.52 3.49
N ASP A 32 -1.62 -18.28 2.41
CA ASP A 32 -2.82 -19.10 2.24
C ASP A 32 -2.79 -20.35 3.16
N GLU A 33 -3.82 -21.18 3.07
CA GLU A 33 -3.93 -22.44 3.83
C GLU A 33 -2.76 -23.41 3.58
N ASN A 34 -2.02 -23.24 2.48
CA ASN A 34 -0.86 -24.06 2.11
C ASN A 34 0.48 -23.41 2.54
N GLY A 35 0.45 -22.26 3.20
CA GLY A 35 1.65 -21.51 3.61
C GLY A 35 2.30 -20.69 2.48
N VAL A 36 1.60 -20.47 1.36
CA VAL A 36 2.12 -19.73 0.21
C VAL A 36 1.85 -18.24 0.37
N ARG A 37 2.89 -17.40 0.18
CA ARG A 37 2.78 -15.94 0.15
C ARG A 37 2.19 -15.47 -1.19
N ILE A 38 0.88 -15.53 -1.30
CA ILE A 38 0.17 -15.32 -2.56
C ILE A 38 0.34 -13.92 -3.17
N TYR A 39 0.64 -12.90 -2.35
CA TYR A 39 0.82 -11.52 -2.82
C TYR A 39 2.23 -11.23 -3.33
N GLU A 40 3.23 -12.04 -2.96
CA GLU A 40 4.64 -11.76 -3.24
C GLU A 40 4.92 -11.67 -4.75
N SER A 41 4.47 -12.66 -5.52
CA SER A 41 4.64 -12.68 -6.98
C SER A 41 3.86 -11.57 -7.69
N ALA A 42 2.66 -11.25 -7.18
CA ALA A 42 1.83 -10.20 -7.74
C ALA A 42 2.41 -8.80 -7.50
N ILE A 43 3.00 -8.56 -6.31
CA ILE A 43 3.72 -7.32 -5.98
C ILE A 43 4.95 -7.17 -6.88
N ALA A 44 5.78 -8.21 -7.01
CA ALA A 44 6.98 -8.15 -7.84
C ALA A 44 6.66 -7.81 -9.31
N ALA A 45 5.53 -8.31 -9.82
CA ALA A 45 5.12 -8.06 -11.19
C ALA A 45 4.61 -6.62 -11.44
N LEU A 46 4.35 -5.82 -10.40
CA LEU A 46 4.01 -4.40 -10.55
C LEU A 46 5.19 -3.54 -11.03
N VAL A 47 6.40 -4.08 -11.14
CA VAL A 47 7.52 -3.40 -11.81
C VAL A 47 7.27 -3.26 -13.31
N GLU A 48 6.49 -4.16 -13.91
CA GLU A 48 6.16 -4.14 -15.34
C GLU A 48 5.40 -2.86 -15.72
N PRO A 49 5.77 -2.12 -16.77
CA PRO A 49 5.17 -0.84 -17.12
C PRO A 49 3.64 -0.85 -17.24
N GLU A 50 3.08 -1.93 -17.77
CA GLU A 50 1.64 -2.10 -18.04
C GLU A 50 0.81 -2.47 -16.80
N ARG A 51 1.45 -2.78 -15.66
CA ARG A 51 0.77 -3.27 -14.45
C ARG A 51 0.84 -2.28 -13.31
N ASN A 52 -0.29 -1.77 -12.84
CA ASN A 52 -0.33 -0.77 -11.76
C ASN A 52 -1.36 -1.09 -10.68
N THR A 53 -2.01 -2.25 -10.71
CA THR A 53 -3.05 -2.61 -9.75
C THR A 53 -2.79 -3.97 -9.13
N LEU A 54 -2.83 -4.04 -7.80
CA LEU A 54 -2.87 -5.28 -7.04
C LEU A 54 -4.31 -5.55 -6.57
N TYR A 55 -4.85 -6.71 -6.94
CA TYR A 55 -6.10 -7.17 -6.35
C TYR A 55 -5.88 -7.76 -4.96
N VAL A 56 -6.63 -7.28 -3.97
CA VAL A 56 -6.57 -7.78 -2.58
C VAL A 56 -7.94 -8.27 -2.15
N ASP A 57 -8.06 -9.57 -1.93
CA ASP A 57 -9.27 -10.16 -1.37
C ASP A 57 -9.46 -9.73 0.09
N MET A 58 -10.54 -9.00 0.37
CA MET A 58 -10.88 -8.53 1.71
C MET A 58 -11.10 -9.67 2.72
N ARG A 59 -11.41 -10.89 2.27
CA ARG A 59 -11.48 -12.08 3.13
C ARG A 59 -10.12 -12.43 3.71
N HIS A 60 -9.04 -12.23 2.94
CA HIS A 60 -7.68 -12.44 3.41
C HIS A 60 -7.32 -11.40 4.48
N VAL A 61 -7.65 -10.13 4.25
CA VAL A 61 -7.46 -9.05 5.23
C VAL A 61 -8.20 -9.37 6.53
N HIS A 62 -9.46 -9.81 6.45
CA HIS A 62 -10.25 -10.20 7.60
C HIS A 62 -9.65 -11.39 8.37
N SER A 63 -9.20 -12.42 7.65
CA SER A 63 -8.58 -13.60 8.27
C SER A 63 -7.25 -13.29 8.96
N TYR A 64 -6.50 -12.30 8.44
CA TYR A 64 -5.25 -11.84 9.02
C TYR A 64 -5.48 -10.93 10.24
N SER A 65 -6.41 -9.98 10.13
CA SER A 65 -6.77 -9.06 11.21
C SER A 65 -8.18 -8.50 11.00
N ALA A 66 -9.12 -8.96 11.84
CA ALA A 66 -10.48 -8.43 11.86
C ALA A 66 -10.52 -6.91 12.16
N THR A 67 -9.57 -6.41 12.96
CA THR A 67 -9.44 -4.98 13.29
C THR A 67 -9.03 -4.17 12.05
N LEU A 68 -8.04 -4.65 11.29
CA LEU A 68 -7.59 -3.99 10.07
C LEU A 68 -8.72 -3.98 9.03
N TYR A 69 -9.39 -5.13 8.85
CA TYR A 69 -10.55 -5.24 7.96
C TYR A 69 -11.64 -4.23 8.32
N GLY A 70 -12.09 -4.19 9.58
CA GLY A 70 -13.18 -3.31 9.98
C GLY A 70 -12.81 -1.83 9.85
N THR A 71 -11.54 -1.49 10.07
CA THR A 71 -11.06 -0.12 9.91
C THR A 71 -11.06 0.30 8.43
N ILE A 72 -10.58 -0.58 7.53
CA ILE A 72 -10.61 -0.32 6.07
C ILE A 72 -12.05 -0.25 5.56
N GLU A 73 -12.92 -1.16 5.99
CA GLU A 73 -14.33 -1.21 5.58
C GLU A 73 -15.08 0.09 5.94
N LEU A 74 -14.85 0.62 7.15
CA LEU A 74 -15.53 1.83 7.63
C LEU A 74 -14.94 3.14 7.10
N GLN A 75 -13.65 3.17 6.78
CA GLN A 75 -12.92 4.40 6.47
C GLN A 75 -12.16 4.33 5.14
N PHE A 76 -12.61 3.50 4.20
CA PHE A 76 -11.93 3.22 2.94
C PHE A 76 -11.40 4.48 2.24
N TYR A 77 -12.26 5.47 1.97
CA TYR A 77 -11.85 6.68 1.26
C TYR A 77 -10.77 7.50 1.98
N LYS A 78 -10.78 7.50 3.32
CA LYS A 78 -9.76 8.19 4.13
C LYS A 78 -8.42 7.45 4.07
N LEU A 79 -8.48 6.11 4.12
CA LEU A 79 -7.31 5.25 4.27
C LEU A 79 -6.68 4.83 2.94
N TYR A 80 -7.42 4.93 1.83
CA TYR A 80 -6.97 4.50 0.51
C TYR A 80 -5.58 5.03 0.10
N PRO A 81 -5.24 6.32 0.30
CA PRO A 81 -3.91 6.81 -0.03
C PRO A 81 -2.80 6.08 0.73
N TYR A 82 -3.00 5.80 2.02
CA TYR A 82 -2.05 5.07 2.88
C TYR A 82 -1.92 3.60 2.49
N ILE A 83 -3.00 2.98 2.02
CA ILE A 83 -3.01 1.60 1.51
C ILE A 83 -2.21 1.50 0.21
N CYS A 84 -2.40 2.44 -0.73
CA CYS A 84 -1.62 2.50 -1.97
C CYS A 84 -0.15 2.80 -1.68
N GLU A 85 0.16 3.65 -0.71
CA GLU A 85 1.54 3.94 -0.31
C GLU A 85 2.22 2.70 0.32
N ALA A 86 1.51 1.93 1.14
CA ALA A 86 2.00 0.65 1.65
C ALA A 86 2.36 -0.32 0.51
N LEU A 87 1.50 -0.41 -0.53
CA LEU A 87 1.80 -1.20 -1.72
C LEU A 87 3.02 -0.66 -2.47
N GLN A 88 3.09 0.65 -2.69
CA GLN A 88 4.20 1.31 -3.37
C GLN A 88 5.54 0.99 -2.72
N LEU A 89 5.62 1.08 -1.40
CA LEU A 89 6.81 0.71 -0.64
C LEU A 89 7.13 -0.78 -0.78
N ALA A 90 6.13 -1.66 -0.73
CA ALA A 90 6.33 -3.10 -0.93
C ALA A 90 6.89 -3.43 -2.33
N VAL A 91 6.42 -2.75 -3.38
CA VAL A 91 6.97 -2.94 -4.75
C VAL A 91 8.41 -2.44 -4.82
N ILE A 92 8.71 -1.26 -4.28
CA ILE A 92 10.07 -0.72 -4.22
C ILE A 92 11.00 -1.67 -3.48
N ASP A 93 10.58 -2.22 -2.33
CA ASP A 93 11.34 -3.19 -1.55
C ASP A 93 11.66 -4.45 -2.37
N SER A 94 10.73 -4.89 -3.23
CA SER A 94 10.89 -6.08 -4.09
C SER A 94 11.84 -5.88 -5.28
N CYS A 95 12.15 -4.64 -5.66
CA CYS A 95 13.01 -4.34 -6.81
C CYS A 95 14.47 -4.74 -6.52
N THR A 96 15.12 -5.46 -7.43
CA THR A 96 16.55 -5.80 -7.29
C THR A 96 17.45 -4.72 -7.87
N GLU A 97 17.04 -4.09 -8.97
CA GLU A 97 17.82 -3.08 -9.68
C GLU A 97 17.47 -1.65 -9.24
N ASP A 98 18.47 -0.78 -9.12
CA ASP A 98 18.26 0.64 -8.78
C ASP A 98 17.44 1.38 -9.85
N ALA A 99 17.58 0.97 -11.11
CA ALA A 99 16.78 1.50 -12.20
C ALA A 99 15.28 1.22 -11.98
N ASP A 100 14.94 0.04 -11.47
CA ASP A 100 13.57 -0.36 -11.20
C ASP A 100 13.01 0.44 -10.02
N ARG A 101 13.78 0.60 -8.94
CA ARG A 101 13.42 1.45 -7.79
C ARG A 101 13.11 2.88 -8.24
N GLN A 102 13.97 3.46 -9.07
CA GLN A 102 13.79 4.82 -9.57
C GLN A 102 12.56 4.97 -10.49
N ARG A 103 12.25 3.96 -11.30
CA ARG A 103 11.00 3.93 -12.08
C ARG A 103 9.80 3.84 -11.16
N MET A 104 9.86 2.98 -10.14
CA MET A 104 8.76 2.80 -9.20
C MET A 104 8.45 4.10 -8.46
N HIS A 105 9.43 4.87 -8.00
CA HIS A 105 9.19 6.17 -7.35
C HIS A 105 8.35 7.18 -8.17
N LYS A 106 8.25 7.00 -9.49
CA LYS A 106 7.45 7.86 -10.38
C LYS A 106 6.15 7.20 -10.84
N LYS A 107 6.00 5.89 -10.61
CA LYS A 107 4.86 5.10 -11.05
C LYS A 107 3.82 5.07 -9.95
N GLU A 108 2.58 5.32 -10.33
CA GLU A 108 1.44 5.14 -9.43
C GLU A 108 1.02 3.67 -9.41
N VAL A 109 0.74 3.16 -8.21
CA VAL A 109 0.17 1.83 -8.00
C VAL A 109 -1.08 1.93 -7.13
N TYR A 110 -1.98 0.97 -7.32
CA TYR A 110 -3.32 0.97 -6.76
C TYR A 110 -3.66 -0.38 -6.16
N VAL A 111 -4.47 -0.38 -5.10
CA VAL A 111 -5.09 -1.59 -4.54
C VAL A 111 -6.55 -1.62 -4.97
N SER A 112 -7.04 -2.78 -5.42
CA SER A 112 -8.45 -2.99 -5.80
C SER A 112 -9.07 -4.18 -5.07
#